data_AF-A0A0Q8WDS4-F1
#
_entry.id   AF-A0A0Q8WDS4-F1
#
_cell.length_a   1.000
_cell.length_b   1.000
_cell.length_c   1.000
_cell.angle_alpha   90.00
_cell.angle_beta   90.00
_cell.angle_gamma   90.00
#
_symmetry.space_group_name_H-M   'P 1'
#
loop_
_entity.id
_entity.type
_entity.pdbx_description
1 polymer ?
#
loop_
_entity_poly.entity_id
_entity_poly.type
_entity_poly.pdbx_seq_one_letter_code
_entity_poly.pdbx_strand_id
1 'polypeptide(L)'
;MTSAQLSRRPAEPRLVDEPSVRLGLGGFALFAAAGLVAAIAPPAVPAATALVVLAAAWSLTLPRAQACLLGLAGWAFAEGFALHQYGELQLAPSDLALLGAAVLACLAASMVTAVGER
;
A
#
# COMPACT_ATOMS: atom_id res chain seq x y z
N MET A 1 24.18 12.83 -45.77
CA MET A 1 22.86 12.46 -45.22
C MET A 1 22.88 10.98 -44.88
N THR A 2 23.22 10.60 -43.65
CA THR A 2 23.01 9.23 -43.10
C THR A 2 23.32 9.24 -41.60
N SER A 3 22.55 10.02 -40.86
CA SER A 3 22.58 9.99 -39.39
C SER A 3 21.63 8.90 -38.92
N ALA A 4 22.24 7.85 -38.40
CA ALA A 4 21.67 6.67 -37.76
C ALA A 4 20.27 6.86 -37.16
N GLN A 5 19.28 6.20 -37.77
CA GLN A 5 18.11 5.70 -37.04
C GLN A 5 18.60 4.60 -36.09
N LEU A 6 19.05 4.99 -34.90
CA LEU A 6 19.18 4.05 -33.78
C LEU A 6 17.78 3.50 -33.51
N SER A 7 17.57 2.27 -33.97
CA SER A 7 16.40 1.46 -33.71
C SER A 7 16.21 1.38 -32.20
N ARG A 8 15.33 2.22 -31.64
CA ARG A 8 14.87 2.07 -30.25
C ARG A 8 14.12 0.75 -30.20
N ARG A 9 14.80 -0.33 -29.82
CA ARG A 9 14.10 -1.54 -29.38
C ARG A 9 13.16 -1.10 -28.23
N PRO A 10 11.87 -1.44 -28.29
CA PRO A 10 10.99 -1.27 -27.15
C PRO A 10 11.66 -1.93 -25.93
N ALA A 11 11.68 -1.23 -24.80
CA ALA A 11 12.16 -1.82 -23.56
C ALA A 11 11.33 -3.07 -23.27
N GLU A 12 12.00 -4.18 -22.89
CA GLU A 12 11.29 -5.40 -22.53
C GLU A 12 10.43 -5.16 -21.28
N PRO A 13 9.17 -5.64 -21.25
CA PRO A 13 8.32 -5.57 -20.08
C PRO A 13 9.01 -6.20 -18.87
N ARG A 14 9.03 -5.50 -17.72
CA ARG A 14 9.59 -6.03 -16.48
C ARG A 14 8.49 -6.63 -15.64
N LEU A 15 8.81 -7.66 -14.85
CA LEU A 15 7.85 -8.31 -13.95
C LEU A 15 7.23 -7.32 -12.93
N VAL A 16 7.98 -6.28 -12.55
CA VAL A 16 7.51 -5.24 -11.62
C VAL A 16 6.52 -4.26 -12.25
N ASP A 17 6.33 -4.30 -13.57
CA ASP A 17 5.33 -3.47 -14.25
C ASP A 17 3.93 -4.07 -14.12
N GLU A 18 3.85 -5.37 -13.81
CA GLU A 18 2.61 -6.10 -13.58
C GLU A 18 1.95 -5.65 -12.26
N PRO A 19 0.73 -5.08 -12.29
CA PRO A 19 0.08 -4.54 -11.11
C PRO A 19 -0.07 -5.56 -9.96
N SER A 20 -0.38 -6.82 -10.30
CA SER A 20 -0.52 -7.89 -9.31
C SER A 20 0.79 -8.18 -8.55
N VAL A 21 1.94 -8.05 -9.21
CA VAL A 21 3.26 -8.22 -8.59
C VAL A 21 3.55 -7.07 -7.63
N ARG A 22 3.25 -5.83 -8.03
CA ARG A 22 3.40 -4.65 -7.15
C ARG A 22 2.51 -4.73 -5.91
N LEU A 23 1.27 -5.21 -6.08
CA LEU A 23 0.36 -5.47 -4.95
C LEU A 23 0.95 -6.52 -4.00
N GLY A 24 1.47 -7.63 -4.53
CA GLY A 24 2.13 -8.66 -3.74
C GLY A 24 3.33 -8.14 -2.95
N LEU A 25 4.18 -7.33 -3.58
CA LEU A 25 5.31 -6.67 -2.92
C LEU A 25 4.85 -5.69 -1.82
N GLY A 26 3.78 -4.93 -2.07
CA GLY A 26 3.20 -4.02 -1.09
C GLY A 26 2.62 -4.75 0.11
N GLY A 27 1.90 -5.84 -0.13
CA GLY A 27 1.39 -6.73 0.92
C GLY A 27 2.53 -7.34 1.74
N PHE A 28 3.61 -7.79 1.10
CA PHE A 28 4.80 -8.29 1.80
C PHE A 28 5.46 -7.21 2.65
N ALA A 29 5.61 -5.98 2.13
CA ALA A 29 6.18 -4.86 2.87
C ALA A 29 5.34 -4.53 4.11
N LEU A 30 4.00 -4.51 3.98
CA LEU A 30 3.09 -4.32 5.12
C LEU A 30 3.21 -5.45 6.15
N PHE A 31 3.26 -6.71 5.69
CA PHE A 31 3.44 -7.85 6.59
C PHE A 31 4.75 -7.76 7.38
N ALA A 32 5.86 -7.44 6.71
CA ALA A 32 7.16 -7.27 7.35
C ALA A 32 7.14 -6.12 8.37
N ALA A 33 6.51 -4.98 8.02
CA ALA A 33 6.35 -3.85 8.92
C ALA A 33 5.48 -4.21 10.14
N ALA A 34 4.38 -4.93 9.94
CA ALA A 34 3.52 -5.41 11.02
C ALA A 34 4.26 -6.38 11.95
N GLY A 35 5.08 -7.28 11.39
CA GLY A 35 5.96 -8.15 12.16
C GLY A 35 6.98 -7.36 13.00
N LEU A 36 7.54 -6.27 12.46
CA LEU A 36 8.42 -5.38 13.22
C LEU A 36 7.69 -4.66 14.35
N VAL A 37 6.47 -4.16 14.09
CA VAL A 37 5.61 -3.56 15.11
C VAL A 37 5.36 -4.55 16.25
N ALA A 38 5.01 -5.80 15.94
CA ALA A 38 4.83 -6.83 16.96
C ALA A 38 6.12 -7.12 17.74
N ALA A 39 7.28 -7.12 17.06
CA ALA A 39 8.55 -7.44 17.69
C ALA A 39 9.03 -6.37 18.69
N ILE A 40 8.81 -5.08 18.38
CA ILE A 40 9.32 -3.97 19.20
C ILE A 40 8.25 -3.33 20.11
N ALA A 41 6.97 -3.71 19.94
CA ALA A 41 5.83 -3.23 20.70
C ALA A 41 5.81 -1.70 20.91
N PRO A 42 5.85 -0.91 19.82
CA PRO A 42 5.80 0.54 19.89
C PRO A 42 4.41 1.02 20.38
N PRO A 43 4.25 2.31 20.72
CA PRO A 43 2.94 2.86 21.02
C PRO A 43 1.94 2.63 19.86
N ALA A 44 0.72 2.23 20.22
CA ALA A 44 -0.30 1.74 19.28
C ALA A 44 -0.63 2.72 18.14
N VAL A 45 -0.94 3.98 18.47
CA VAL A 45 -1.37 4.99 17.49
C VAL A 45 -0.28 5.30 16.45
N PRO A 46 0.98 5.59 16.82
CA PRO A 46 2.07 5.74 15.86
C PRO A 46 2.27 4.52 14.96
N ALA A 47 2.15 3.31 15.50
CA ALA A 47 2.35 2.09 14.71
C ALA A 47 1.22 1.85 13.70
N ALA A 48 -0.03 2.03 14.12
CA ALA A 48 -1.18 1.99 13.22
C ALA A 48 -1.05 3.05 12.10
N THR A 49 -0.68 4.27 12.47
CA THR A 49 -0.44 5.36 11.51
C THR A 49 0.67 5.00 10.52
N ALA A 50 1.79 4.43 10.98
CA ALA A 50 2.89 4.03 10.11
C ALA A 50 2.47 2.97 9.08
N LEU A 51 1.68 1.97 9.50
CA LEU A 51 1.18 0.92 8.60
C LEU A 51 0.24 1.49 7.52
N VAL A 52 -0.67 2.40 7.91
CA VAL A 52 -1.56 3.08 6.95
C VAL A 52 -0.78 3.98 5.99
N VAL A 53 0.21 4.73 6.49
CA VAL A 53 1.09 5.57 5.64
C VAL A 53 1.89 4.71 4.67
N LEU A 54 2.40 3.56 5.10
CA LEU A 54 3.11 2.63 4.22
C LEU A 54 2.21 2.08 3.11
N ALA A 55 0.98 1.69 3.45
CA ALA A 55 -0.03 1.26 2.47
C ALA A 55 -0.36 2.38 1.46
N ALA A 56 -0.54 3.61 1.94
CA ALA A 56 -0.82 4.76 1.08
C ALA A 56 0.36 5.10 0.16
N ALA A 57 1.59 5.08 0.68
CA ALA A 57 2.80 5.33 -0.11
C ALA A 57 2.95 4.28 -1.23
N TRP A 58 2.70 3.01 -0.94
CA TRP A 58 2.80 1.97 -1.95
C TRP A 58 1.67 2.04 -3.00
N SER A 59 0.49 2.51 -2.58
CA SER A 59 -0.67 2.71 -3.46
C SER A 59 -0.44 3.72 -4.58
N LEU A 60 0.58 4.58 -4.47
CA LEU A 60 1.03 5.43 -5.59
C LEU A 60 1.33 4.62 -6.84
N THR A 61 1.79 3.37 -6.69
CA THR A 61 2.18 2.50 -7.80
C THR A 61 1.07 1.58 -8.30
N LEU A 62 -0.14 1.67 -7.72
CA LEU A 62 -1.21 0.70 -7.93
C LEU A 62 -2.43 1.30 -8.63
N PRO A 63 -3.14 0.52 -9.46
CA PRO A 63 -4.46 0.91 -9.93
C PRO A 63 -5.45 0.95 -8.75
N ARG A 64 -6.50 1.76 -8.89
CA ARG A 64 -7.47 2.06 -7.83
C ARG A 64 -8.02 0.82 -7.11
N ALA A 65 -8.39 -0.21 -7.87
CA ALA A 65 -8.94 -1.45 -7.28
C ALA A 65 -7.92 -2.13 -6.34
N GLN A 66 -6.64 -2.17 -6.73
CA GLN A 66 -5.57 -2.74 -5.92
C GLN A 66 -5.16 -1.82 -4.76
N ALA A 67 -5.24 -0.50 -4.95
CA ALA A 67 -5.07 0.46 -3.87
C ALA A 67 -6.15 0.29 -2.78
N CYS A 68 -7.40 0.01 -3.14
CA CYS A 68 -8.44 -0.35 -2.16
C CYS A 68 -8.06 -1.60 -1.36
N LEU A 69 -7.61 -2.66 -2.04
CA LEU A 69 -7.18 -3.90 -1.39
C LEU A 69 -6.02 -3.64 -0.43
N LEU A 70 -5.07 -2.79 -0.82
CA LEU A 70 -3.94 -2.45 0.03
C LEU A 70 -4.35 -1.59 1.22
N GLY A 71 -5.32 -0.68 1.07
CA GLY A 71 -5.91 0.06 2.19
C GLY A 71 -6.62 -0.84 3.18
N LEU A 72 -7.38 -1.83 2.70
CA LEU A 72 -8.01 -2.86 3.54
C LEU A 72 -6.95 -3.68 4.29
N ALA A 73 -5.87 -4.09 3.61
CA ALA A 73 -4.77 -4.81 4.23
C ALA A 73 -4.06 -3.94 5.29
N GLY A 74 -3.78 -2.68 4.98
CA GLY A 74 -3.16 -1.73 5.92
C GLY A 74 -3.99 -1.53 7.19
N TRP A 75 -5.31 -1.40 7.06
CA TRP A 75 -6.23 -1.39 8.20
C TRP A 75 -6.18 -2.71 8.99
N ALA A 76 -6.26 -3.86 8.32
CA ALA A 76 -6.26 -5.15 8.99
C ALA A 76 -4.94 -5.39 9.78
N PHE A 77 -3.81 -4.96 9.24
CA PHE A 77 -2.53 -5.01 9.94
C PHE A 77 -2.46 -4.01 11.09
N ALA A 78 -3.00 -2.80 10.93
CA ALA A 78 -3.06 -1.83 12.02
C ALA A 78 -3.91 -2.34 13.20
N GLU A 79 -5.08 -2.89 12.93
CA GLU A 79 -5.92 -3.53 13.96
C GLU A 79 -5.18 -4.69 14.62
N GLY A 80 -4.74 -5.66 13.81
CA GLY A 80 -4.21 -6.90 14.35
C GLY A 80 -2.84 -6.82 15.02
N PHE A 81 -2.02 -5.82 14.69
CA PHE A 81 -0.64 -5.76 15.19
C PHE A 81 -0.31 -4.50 15.99
N ALA A 82 -1.05 -3.41 15.80
CA ALA A 82 -0.77 -2.15 16.50
C ALA A 82 -1.83 -1.81 17.55
N LEU A 83 -3.11 -1.95 17.22
CA LEU A 83 -4.20 -1.51 18.09
C LEU A 83 -4.67 -2.60 19.04
N HIS A 84 -4.65 -3.87 18.62
CA HIS A 84 -5.18 -4.98 19.41
C HIS A 84 -4.11 -6.06 19.56
N GLN A 85 -3.72 -6.33 20.81
CA GLN A 85 -2.59 -7.21 21.15
C GLN A 85 -2.75 -8.68 20.69
N TYR A 86 -3.96 -9.09 20.31
CA TYR A 86 -4.27 -10.48 19.96
C TYR A 86 -4.60 -10.70 18.48
N GLY A 87 -4.42 -9.71 17.60
CA GLY A 87 -4.75 -9.91 16.19
C GLY A 87 -6.25 -9.85 15.89
N GLU A 88 -7.06 -9.32 16.80
CA GLU A 88 -8.51 -9.28 16.67
C GLU A 88 -8.93 -8.13 15.74
N LEU A 89 -9.73 -8.44 14.73
CA LEU A 89 -10.39 -7.44 13.91
C LEU A 89 -11.70 -7.06 14.57
N GLN A 90 -11.73 -5.87 15.18
CA GLN A 90 -12.96 -5.30 15.67
C GLN A 90 -13.65 -4.46 14.59
N LEU A 91 -14.97 -4.35 14.71
CA LEU A 91 -15.83 -3.55 13.84
C LEU A 91 -16.56 -2.49 14.67
N ALA A 92 -15.90 -1.96 15.71
CA ALA A 92 -16.46 -0.83 16.42
C ALA A 92 -16.53 0.38 15.46
N PRO A 93 -17.38 1.37 15.75
CA PRO A 93 -17.51 2.55 14.89
C PRO A 93 -16.19 3.30 14.63
N SER A 94 -15.27 3.29 15.60
CA SER A 94 -13.91 3.83 15.47
C SER A 94 -13.08 3.09 14.41
N ASP A 95 -13.21 1.78 14.37
CA ASP A 95 -12.39 0.88 13.55
C ASP A 95 -12.87 0.97 12.10
N LEU A 96 -14.19 1.11 11.92
CA LEU A 96 -14.80 1.42 10.63
C LEU A 96 -14.35 2.79 10.09
N ALA A 97 -14.19 3.79 10.96
CA ALA A 97 -13.65 5.08 10.56
C ALA A 97 -12.19 4.97 10.13
N LEU A 98 -11.38 4.16 10.83
CA LEU A 98 -10.00 3.88 10.46
C LEU A 98 -9.90 3.10 9.14
N LEU A 99 -10.76 2.10 8.93
CA LEU A 99 -10.88 1.38 7.66
C LEU A 99 -11.20 2.35 6.51
N GLY A 100 -12.21 3.21 6.71
CA GLY A 100 -12.58 4.23 5.75
C GLY A 100 -11.41 5.17 5.44
N ALA A 101 -10.71 5.65 6.48
CA ALA A 101 -9.54 6.51 6.33
C ALA A 101 -8.40 5.82 5.57
N ALA A 102 -8.09 4.56 5.89
CA ALA A 102 -7.03 3.81 5.24
C ALA A 102 -7.32 3.57 3.74
N VAL A 103 -8.55 3.16 3.41
CA VAL A 103 -8.98 2.95 2.02
C VAL A 103 -8.98 4.28 1.26
N LEU A 104 -9.52 5.35 1.84
CA LEU A 104 -9.55 6.67 1.20
C LEU A 104 -8.15 7.25 1.00
N ALA A 105 -7.22 7.07 1.95
CA ALA A 105 -5.85 7.50 1.82
C ALA A 105 -5.12 6.78 0.67
N CYS A 106 -5.29 5.46 0.57
CA CYS A 106 -4.71 4.66 -0.51
C CYS A 106 -5.31 5.02 -1.88
N LEU A 107 -6.63 5.20 -1.93
CA LEU A 107 -7.31 5.68 -3.14
C LEU A 107 -6.80 7.06 -3.55
N ALA A 108 -6.75 8.02 -2.64
CA ALA A 108 -6.25 9.37 -2.91
C ALA A 108 -4.81 9.33 -3.41
N ALA A 109 -3.94 8.52 -2.80
CA ALA A 109 -2.57 8.32 -3.27
C ALA A 109 -2.54 7.79 -4.72
N SER A 110 -3.32 6.76 -5.04
CA SER A 110 -3.37 6.20 -6.41
C SER A 110 -3.88 7.21 -7.47
N MET A 111 -4.62 8.25 -7.06
CA MET A 111 -5.07 9.29 -7.98
C MET A 111 -3.97 10.29 -8.33
N VAL A 112 -2.98 10.50 -7.44
CA VAL A 112 -1.87 11.43 -7.68
C VAL A 112 -1.05 10.99 -8.90
N THR A 113 -0.82 9.69 -9.06
CA THR A 113 -0.09 9.16 -10.22
C THR A 113 -0.90 9.20 -11.51
N ALA A 114 -2.22 8.97 -11.43
CA ALA A 114 -3.11 9.07 -12.60
C ALA A 114 -3.24 10.50 -13.17
N VAL A 115 -2.93 11.54 -12.38
CA VAL A 115 -2.89 12.94 -12.85
C VAL A 115 -1.56 13.25 -13.54
N GLY A 116 -0.46 12.63 -13.13
CA GLY A 116 0.86 12.85 -13.75
C GLY A 116 1.05 12.21 -15.12
N GLU A 117 0.17 11.29 -15.52
CA GLU A 117 0.24 10.56 -16.80
C GLU A 117 -0.67 11.15 -17.91
N ARG A 118 -1.40 12.25 -17.63
CA ARG A 118 -2.25 12.95 -18.62
C ARG A 118 -1.57 14.21 -19.13
#